data_AF-A0A225VR92-F1
#
_entry.id   AF-A0A225VR92-F1
#
_cell.length_a   1.000
_cell.length_b   1.000
_cell.length_c   1.000
_cell.angle_alpha   90.00
_cell.angle_beta   90.00
_cell.angle_gamma   90.00
#
_symmetry.space_group_name_H-M   'P 1'
#
loop_
_entity.id
_entity.type
_entity.pdbx_description
1 polymer ?
#
loop_
_entity_poly.entity_id
_entity_poly.type
_entity_poly.pdbx_seq_one_letter_code
_entity_poly.pdbx_strand_id
1 'polypeptide(L)' 'FLRIDIFEERVDHFVENIPPRRPVLLLLDNHMSHVALPVRRKCIANGIHLLSLPPHCTHIVQSLDVGCFRSFKSDW' A
#
# COMPACT_ATOMS: atom_id res chain seq x y z
N PHE A 1 -6.84 13.03 2.68
CA PHE A 1 -5.53 12.60 3.19
C PHE A 1 -5.74 11.46 4.16
N LEU A 2 -5.17 10.29 3.87
CA LEU A 2 -5.36 9.09 4.69
C LEU A 2 -4.73 9.34 6.07
N ARG A 3 -5.52 9.19 7.13
CA ARG A 3 -5.03 9.30 8.50
C ARG A 3 -4.40 7.96 8.94
N ILE A 4 -3.48 8.00 9.90
CA ILE A 4 -2.68 6.84 10.32
C ILE A 4 -3.55 5.74 10.96
N ASP A 5 -4.58 6.12 11.71
CA ASP A 5 -5.60 5.23 12.30
C ASP A 5 -6.28 4.34 11.25
N ILE A 6 -6.70 4.96 10.14
CA ILE A 6 -7.37 4.25 9.05
C ILE A 6 -6.39 3.33 8.32
N PHE A 7 -5.12 3.73 8.22
CA PHE A 7 -4.11 2.90 7.57
C PHE A 7 -3.81 1.64 8.38
N GLU A 8 -3.71 1.76 9.71
CA GLU A 8 -3.53 0.63 10.61
C GLU A 8 -4.66 -0.39 10.46
N GLU A 9 -5.92 0.06 10.51
CA GLU A 9 -7.09 -0.82 10.31
C GLU A 9 -7.05 -1.53 8.95
N ARG A 10 -6.62 -0.84 7.89
CA ARG A 10 -6.52 -1.43 6.54
C ARG A 10 -5.42 -2.47 6.45
N VAL A 11 -4.31 -2.28 7.15
CA VAL A 11 -3.24 -3.28 7.21
C VAL A 11 -3.70 -4.52 7.96
N ASP A 12 -4.48 -4.35 9.02
CA ASP A 12 -5.05 -5.45 9.80
C ASP A 12 -5.98 -6.30 8.92
N HIS A 13 -6.92 -5.64 8.25
CA HIS A 13 -7.79 -6.28 7.27
C HIS A 13 -6.98 -6.98 6.16
N PHE A 14 -5.91 -6.35 5.66
CA PHE A 14 -5.07 -6.96 4.63
C PHE A 14 -4.38 -8.23 5.12
N VAL A 15 -3.77 -8.21 6.31
CA VAL A 15 -3.08 -9.37 6.90
C VAL A 15 -4.03 -10.57 7.06
N GLU A 16 -5.27 -10.30 7.46
CA GLU A 16 -6.30 -11.35 7.68
C GLU A 16 -6.82 -11.97 6.37
N ASN A 17 -6.81 -11.22 5.26
CA ASN A 17 -7.48 -11.61 4.01
C ASN A 17 -6.54 -12.02 2.88
N ILE A 18 -5.22 -11.90 3.04
CA ILE A 18 -4.27 -12.37 2.03
C ILE A 18 -4.02 -13.88 2.11
N PRO A 19 -3.71 -14.53 0.97
CA PRO A 19 -3.30 -15.94 0.96
C PRO A 19 -2.12 -16.19 1.91
N PRO A 20 -1.97 -17.40 2.50
CA PRO A 20 -0.93 -17.69 3.51
C PRO A 20 0.50 -17.71 2.95
N ARG A 21 0.68 -17.61 1.63
CA ARG A 21 2.00 -17.62 0.99
C ARG A 21 2.81 -16.39 1.39
N ARG A 22 4.09 -16.59 1.69
CA ARG A 22 5.06 -15.55 2.08
C ARG A 22 6.38 -15.73 1.32
N PRO A 23 7.19 -14.67 1.13
CA PRO A 23 6.92 -13.28 1.50
C PRO A 23 5.89 -12.60 0.58
N VAL A 24 5.23 -11.57 1.11
CA VAL A 24 4.34 -10.69 0.34
C VAL A 24 5.00 -9.32 0.21
N LEU A 25 4.90 -8.70 -0.96
CA LEU A 25 5.38 -7.34 -1.20
C LEU A 25 4.18 -6.39 -1.28
N LEU A 26 4.12 -5.42 -0.39
CA LEU A 26 3.13 -4.34 -0.40
C LEU A 26 3.78 -3.08 -0.97
N LEU A 27 3.30 -2.66 -2.14
CA LEU A 27 3.71 -1.43 -2.81
C LEU A 27 2.89 -0.27 -2.26
N LEU A 28 3.57 0.77 -1.77
CA LEU A 28 2.95 1.96 -1.20
C LEU A 28 3.36 3.19 -2.00
N ASP A 29 2.44 4.15 -2.14
CA ASP A 29 2.81 5.49 -2.58
C ASP A 29 3.63 6.18 -1.49
N ASN A 30 4.39 7.22 -1.83
CA ASN A 30 5.29 7.91 -0.87
C ASN A 30 4.53 8.81 0.12
N HIS A 31 3.33 8.42 0.54
CA HIS A 31 2.52 9.21 1.46
C HIS A 31 2.97 9.02 2.92
N MET A 32 3.08 10.11 3.68
CA MET A 32 3.71 10.11 5.02
C MET A 32 3.00 9.22 6.06
N SER A 33 1.74 8.83 5.82
CA SER A 33 0.99 7.90 6.68
C SER A 33 1.61 6.50 6.75
N HIS A 34 2.41 6.12 5.75
CA HIS A 34 3.03 4.79 5.65
C HIS A 34 4.27 4.60 6.54
N VAL A 35 4.71 5.66 7.22
CA VAL A 35 5.98 5.69 7.99
C VAL A 35 5.76 5.33 9.48
N ALA A 36 4.53 5.02 9.89
CA ALA A 36 4.23 4.64 11.26
C ALA A 36 4.96 3.34 11.68
N LEU A 37 5.80 3.44 12.72
CA LEU A 37 6.57 2.31 13.27
C LEU A 37 5.72 1.07 13.66
N PRO A 38 4.51 1.21 14.24
CA PRO A 38 3.66 0.07 14.59
C PRO A 38 3.29 -0.79 13.37
N VAL A 39 2.86 -0.14 12.28
CA VAL A 39 2.50 -0.81 11.02
C VAL A 39 3.69 -1.57 10.45
N ARG A 40 4.88 -0.94 10.42
CA ARG A 40 6.08 -1.59 9.87
C ARG A 40 6.43 -2.87 10.64
N ARG A 41 6.35 -2.84 11.97
CA ARG A 41 6.59 -4.02 12.81
C ARG A 41 5.58 -5.13 12.53
N LYS A 42 4.29 -4.77 12.41
CA LYS A 42 3.22 -5.73 12.11
C LYS A 42 3.42 -6.39 10.74
N CYS A 43 3.76 -5.61 9.72
CA CYS A 43 4.08 -6.15 8.39
C CYS A 43 5.27 -7.11 8.42
N ILE A 44 6.38 -6.72 9.06
CA ILE A 44 7.57 -7.57 9.19
C ILE A 44 7.23 -8.89 9.91
N ALA A 45 6.50 -8.83 11.02
CA ALA A 45 6.09 -10.01 11.78
C ALA A 45 5.22 -10.98 10.96
N ASN A 46 4.48 -10.47 9.97
CA ASN A 46 3.63 -11.26 9.09
C ASN A 46 4.30 -11.64 7.75
N GLY A 47 5.60 -11.40 7.58
CA GLY A 47 6.31 -11.69 6.33
C GLY A 47 5.90 -10.80 5.15
N ILE A 48 5.49 -9.56 5.45
CA ILE A 48 5.10 -8.55 4.47
C ILE A 48 6.22 -7.51 4.38
N HIS A 49 6.79 -7.36 3.19
CA HIS A 49 7.77 -6.35 2.86
C HIS A 49 7.06 -5.11 2.33
N LEU A 50 7.36 -3.95 2.91
CA LEU A 50 6.84 -2.66 2.44
C LEU A 50 7.85 -2.06 1.47
N LEU A 51 7.40 -1.66 0.28
CA LEU A 51 8.21 -0.93 -0.70
C LEU A 51 7.49 0.37 -1.07
N SER A 52 8.07 1.49 -0.67
CA SER A 52 7.61 2.82 -1.05
C SER A 52 8.16 3.20 -2.42
N LEU A 53 7.29 3.63 -3.33
CA LEU A 53 7.70 4.12 -4.64
C LEU A 53 8.45 5.47 -4.49
N PRO A 54 9.48 5.73 -5.31
CA PRO A 54 10.19 6.99 -5.28
C PRO A 54 9.24 8.18 -5.59
N PRO A 55 9.47 9.34 -4.96
CA PRO A 55 8.69 10.54 -5.24
C PRO A 55 8.77 10.90 -6.73
N HIS A 56 7.68 11.45 -7.27
CA HIS A 56 7.55 11.84 -8.68
C HIS A 56 7.57 10.70 -9.72
N CYS A 57 7.38 9.43 -9.31
CA CYS A 57 7.24 8.30 -10.25
C CYS A 57 5.78 7.82 -10.45
N THR A 58 4.80 8.62 -10.01
CA THR A 58 3.36 8.32 -10.09
C THR A 58 2.87 7.98 -11.48
N HIS A 59 3.31 8.75 -12.49
CA HIS A 59 2.82 8.67 -13.86
C HIS A 59 3.36 7.46 -14.64
N ILE A 60 4.33 6.72 -14.08
CA ILE A 60 4.96 5.56 -14.74
C ILE A 60 4.78 4.28 -13.92
N VAL A 61 4.82 4.36 -12.59
CA VAL A 61 5.02 3.18 -11.71
C VAL A 61 3.81 2.90 -10.80
N GLN A 62 2.83 3.81 -10.71
CA GLN A 62 1.58 3.51 -10.00
C GLN A 62 0.65 2.75 -10.96
N SER A 63 0.80 1.43 -10.98
CA SER A 63 -0.07 0.52 -11.73
C SER A 63 -1.56 0.68 -11.41
N LEU A 64 -1.90 1.13 -10.20
CA LEU A 64 -3.25 1.55 -9.85
C LEU A 64 -3.71 2.78 -10.64
N ASP A 65 -2.90 3.83 -10.77
CA ASP A 65 -3.27 5.06 -11.48
C ASP A 65 -3.24 4.91 -13.01
N VAL A 66 -2.29 4.14 -13.53
CA VAL A 66 -2.08 3.94 -14.98
C VAL A 66 -2.93 2.80 -15.53
N GLY A 67 -3.21 1.78 -14.72
CA GLY A 67 -4.05 0.63 -15.08
C GLY A 67 -5.47 0.78 -14.57
N CYS A 68 -5.69 0.42 -13.30
CA CYS A 68 -7.03 0.28 -12.72
C CYS A 68 -7.86 1.57 -12.77
N PHE A 69 -7.30 2.71 -12.40
CA PHE A 69 -8.02 3.98 -12.32
C PHE A 69 -8.06 4.74 -13.64
N ARG A 70 -7.32 4.30 -14.68
CA ARG A 70 -7.34 4.96 -15.99
C ARG A 70 -8.72 4.85 -16.65
N SER A 71 -9.35 3.68 -16.57
CA SER A 71 -10.72 3.48 -17.07
C SER A 71 -11.76 4.25 -16.27
N PHE A 72 -11.56 4.43 -14.96
CA PHE A 72 -12.48 5.23 -14.14
C PHE A 72 -12.36 6.73 -14.41
N LYS A 73 -11.21 7.22 -14.87
CA LYS A 73 -11.01 8.63 -15.25
C LYS A 73 -11.53 8.97 -16.65
N SER A 74 -11.69 7.98 -17.54
CA SER A 74 -12.25 8.21 -18.87
C SER A 74 -13.78 8.32 -18.88
N ASP A 75 -14.43 7.83 -17.84
CA ASP A 75 -15.90 7.75 -17.72
C ASP A 75 -16.50 8.86 -16.82
N TRP A 76 -15.73 9.93 -16.54
CA TRP A 76 -16.16 11.11 -15.77
C TRP A 76 -16.26 12.36 -16.64
#